data_AF-A0A6J0LJC1-F1
#
_entry.id   AF-A0A6J0LJC1-F1
#
_cell.length_a   1.000
_cell.length_b   1.000
_cell.length_c   1.000
_cell.angle_alpha   90.00
_cell.angle_beta   90.00
_cell.angle_gamma   90.00
#
_symmetry.space_group_name_H-M   'P 1'
#
loop_
_entity.id
_entity.type
_entity.pdbx_description
1 polymer ?
#
loop_
_entity_poly.entity_id
_entity_poly.type
_entity_poly.pdbx_seq_one_letter_code
_entity_poly.pdbx_strand_id
1 'polypeptide(L)'
;MKTRSSDVVQRAANRGKRKSPEGGDNGRGKRRSVQSDEQKNAPQKDDYGRGKKRTAPSNEQKILRGIHSCVSPRCSASTRRRPSFSWFEQDAWTYISRFLDGKSLVMLGATSKWFHKTVMEDSIWRFACLRDLQVPKPCLVSSSWIKIYASAFDGSHSYLFHQKEKHIDWMRIGAFTLDSRVSLLTESLRGQLKVPRVQGTIEQMLHSTGSCIIKDIRTGIWIADLQLVRCPVCDLSTCDGTMQTLDTRHIELFLNEEYKDGSWDYNLIGSHKLQKDTSAACGAIFDLKHLKASSSSGILHLKSWTGEPNDSQPKAVVITHAVAVHTRLQKNEGILVKYQTMKAGTDGDIVAIRISQQLL
;
A
#
# COMPACT_ATOMS: atom_id res chain seq x y z
N MET A 1 -0.24 64.61 -17.07
CA MET A 1 -0.28 65.94 -16.43
C MET A 1 -0.39 65.77 -14.91
N LYS A 2 0.02 66.75 -14.10
CA LYS A 2 -0.40 66.86 -12.68
C LYS A 2 -1.88 67.36 -12.67
N THR A 3 -2.72 67.18 -11.65
CA THR A 3 -2.72 67.66 -10.24
C THR A 3 -3.98 67.10 -9.53
N ARG A 4 -4.21 67.06 -8.19
CA ARG A 4 -3.50 67.58 -6.99
C ARG A 4 -4.09 66.97 -5.68
N SER A 5 -3.27 66.94 -4.60
CA SER A 5 -3.61 67.25 -3.17
C SER A 5 -4.67 66.41 -2.39
N SER A 6 -4.67 66.28 -1.06
CA SER A 6 -3.80 66.78 0.05
C SER A 6 -3.77 65.72 1.19
N ASP A 7 -2.62 65.31 1.75
CA ASP A 7 -1.93 65.81 2.99
C ASP A 7 -2.50 65.25 4.34
N VAL A 8 -1.79 64.38 5.10
CA VAL A 8 -0.83 64.65 6.22
C VAL A 8 -1.55 65.08 7.54
N VAL A 9 -1.45 64.38 8.70
CA VAL A 9 -0.36 64.18 9.72
C VAL A 9 -0.65 62.84 10.47
N GLN A 10 0.22 61.83 10.72
CA GLN A 10 1.53 61.67 11.41
C GLN A 10 1.48 61.42 12.95
N ARG A 11 2.34 60.50 13.45
CA ARG A 11 2.67 60.13 14.87
C ARG A 11 1.62 59.25 15.62
N ALA A 12 1.98 58.36 16.55
CA ALA A 12 3.29 57.86 17.02
C ALA A 12 3.22 56.36 17.44
N ALA A 13 4.37 55.71 17.62
CA ALA A 13 4.48 54.31 18.06
C ALA A 13 4.42 54.16 19.59
N ASN A 14 4.13 52.95 20.09
CA ASN A 14 4.55 52.54 21.43
C ASN A 14 4.87 51.04 21.54
N ARG A 15 5.67 50.65 22.55
CA ARG A 15 6.22 49.30 22.74
C ARG A 15 5.45 48.50 23.79
N GLY A 16 5.23 47.20 23.54
CA GLY A 16 4.77 46.22 24.54
C GLY A 16 5.71 45.02 24.61
N LYS A 17 6.29 44.75 25.79
CA LYS A 17 7.08 43.52 26.10
C LYS A 17 6.31 42.66 27.11
N ARG A 18 6.77 41.41 27.29
CA ARG A 18 6.44 40.41 28.36
C ARG A 18 5.31 39.43 27.97
N LYS A 19 5.32 38.17 28.41
CA LYS A 19 6.30 37.41 29.24
C LYS A 19 6.12 35.89 29.04
N SER A 20 7.20 35.12 29.22
CA SER A 20 7.12 33.69 29.55
C SER A 20 6.88 33.49 31.06
N PRO A 21 6.30 32.35 31.48
CA PRO A 21 6.40 31.85 32.85
C PRO A 21 7.17 30.52 32.92
N GLU A 22 8.36 30.56 33.53
CA GLU A 22 8.92 29.41 34.25
C GLU A 22 8.90 29.74 35.75
N GLY A 23 8.85 28.72 36.60
CA GLY A 23 8.88 28.87 38.06
C GLY A 23 7.92 27.93 38.77
N GLY A 24 8.45 26.85 39.34
CA GLY A 24 7.76 26.02 40.33
C GLY A 24 8.51 26.07 41.66
N ASP A 25 7.87 25.57 42.73
CA ASP A 25 8.57 25.18 43.96
C ASP A 25 7.82 24.03 44.66
N ASN A 26 8.39 23.52 45.75
CA ASN A 26 8.19 22.18 46.29
C ASN A 26 7.26 22.16 47.53
N GLY A 27 6.57 21.03 47.74
CA GLY A 27 5.78 20.80 48.96
C GLY A 27 5.71 19.32 49.38
N ARG A 28 6.45 18.93 50.43
CA ARG A 28 6.37 17.59 51.04
C ARG A 28 5.14 17.50 51.98
N GLY A 29 4.29 16.47 51.85
CA GLY A 29 3.08 16.34 52.69
C GLY A 29 2.51 14.92 52.89
N LYS A 30 3.07 14.17 53.86
CA LYS A 30 2.50 13.04 54.63
C LYS A 30 1.41 12.12 54.00
N ARG A 31 1.80 10.84 53.85
CA ARG A 31 1.09 9.59 54.26
C ARG A 31 -0.46 9.62 54.41
N ARG A 32 -1.13 8.71 53.69
CA ARG A 32 -2.06 7.73 54.31
C ARG A 32 -1.80 6.32 53.76
N SER A 33 -1.89 5.34 54.65
CA SER A 33 -1.83 3.89 54.41
C SER A 33 -3.20 3.27 54.77
N VAL A 34 -3.31 1.92 54.74
CA VAL A 34 -4.50 1.03 55.00
C VAL A 34 -5.05 0.45 53.69
N GLN A 35 -5.25 -0.86 53.52
CA GLN A 35 -4.71 -2.03 54.25
C GLN A 35 -4.66 -3.25 53.31
N SER A 36 -3.82 -4.22 53.65
CA SER A 36 -3.84 -5.57 53.08
C SER A 36 -3.86 -6.57 54.24
N ASP A 37 -4.94 -7.31 54.41
CA ASP A 37 -5.10 -8.20 55.57
C ASP A 37 -4.57 -9.61 55.26
N GLU A 38 -3.42 -9.95 55.85
CA GLU A 38 -3.01 -11.34 56.07
C GLU A 38 -3.67 -11.87 57.35
N GLN A 39 -4.40 -12.99 57.27
CA GLN A 39 -4.73 -13.76 58.47
C GLN A 39 -3.57 -14.66 58.87
N LYS A 40 -3.15 -14.50 60.13
CA LYS A 40 -2.03 -15.20 60.77
C LYS A 40 -2.43 -16.62 61.17
N ASN A 41 -1.44 -17.50 61.30
CA ASN A 41 -1.06 -18.03 62.61
C ASN A 41 0.35 -18.62 62.59
N ALA A 42 0.97 -18.76 63.77
CA ALA A 42 2.41 -18.92 63.95
C ALA A 42 2.75 -20.11 64.91
N PRO A 43 3.95 -20.24 65.54
CA PRO A 43 4.78 -21.43 65.30
C PRO A 43 5.18 -22.22 66.57
N GLN A 44 5.99 -23.29 66.44
CA GLN A 44 6.65 -23.96 67.56
C GLN A 44 8.07 -24.48 67.25
N LYS A 45 8.79 -24.95 68.27
CA LYS A 45 10.27 -24.97 68.47
C LYS A 45 10.65 -26.18 69.35
N ASP A 46 11.85 -26.80 69.36
CA ASP A 46 13.10 -26.71 68.56
C ASP A 46 13.52 -28.19 68.16
N ASP A 47 14.75 -28.75 68.13
CA ASP A 47 16.15 -28.32 68.37
C ASP A 47 17.19 -29.34 67.81
N TYR A 48 18.49 -29.13 68.09
CA TYR A 48 19.67 -30.04 68.10
C TYR A 48 19.66 -31.39 67.34
N GLY A 49 20.71 -31.69 66.55
CA GLY A 49 20.92 -33.06 66.03
C GLY A 49 22.12 -33.40 65.13
N ARG A 50 23.38 -33.15 65.52
CA ARG A 50 24.62 -33.57 64.81
C ARG A 50 24.68 -35.09 64.50
N GLY A 51 24.80 -35.53 63.22
CA GLY A 51 24.96 -36.98 62.88
C GLY A 51 25.57 -37.33 61.50
N LYS A 52 26.69 -38.07 61.48
CA LYS A 52 27.58 -38.39 60.32
C LYS A 52 27.07 -39.40 59.25
N LYS A 53 27.46 -39.14 57.99
CA LYS A 53 28.03 -40.05 56.93
C LYS A 53 27.42 -41.43 56.59
N ARG A 54 27.11 -41.60 55.28
CA ARG A 54 27.30 -42.80 54.38
C ARG A 54 26.54 -44.09 54.79
N THR A 55 26.19 -45.06 53.94
CA THR A 55 26.65 -45.53 52.61
C THR A 55 25.48 -46.06 51.75
N ALA A 56 25.65 -46.15 50.42
CA ALA A 56 24.85 -47.04 49.56
C ALA A 56 25.50 -48.45 49.49
N PRO A 57 24.75 -49.50 49.10
CA PRO A 57 24.88 -49.96 47.70
C PRO A 57 23.57 -50.53 47.06
N SER A 58 23.70 -50.94 45.79
CA SER A 58 22.99 -52.00 45.01
C SER A 58 21.73 -52.70 45.59
N ASN A 59 20.72 -53.11 44.80
CA ASN A 59 20.59 -53.19 43.34
C ASN A 59 19.10 -53.32 42.95
N GLU A 60 18.73 -52.92 41.72
CA GLU A 60 17.63 -53.48 40.89
C GLU A 60 16.18 -53.50 41.46
N GLN A 61 15.09 -53.55 40.68
CA GLN A 61 14.81 -53.11 39.31
C GLN A 61 13.28 -52.86 39.25
N LYS A 62 12.82 -51.71 38.76
CA LYS A 62 11.44 -51.57 38.24
C LYS A 62 11.34 -50.43 37.24
N ILE A 63 10.72 -50.73 36.10
CA ILE A 63 10.77 -49.90 34.89
C ILE A 63 9.62 -48.88 34.90
N LEU A 64 9.95 -47.60 34.82
CA LEU A 64 9.08 -46.58 34.25
C LEU A 64 9.79 -45.97 33.04
N ARG A 65 9.23 -46.18 31.84
CA ARG A 65 9.79 -45.65 30.59
C ARG A 65 9.51 -44.15 30.51
N GLY A 66 10.44 -43.33 31.01
CA GLY A 66 10.48 -41.91 30.70
C GLY A 66 10.65 -41.68 29.20
N ILE A 67 10.00 -40.65 28.66
CA ILE A 67 10.14 -40.26 27.25
C ILE A 67 11.57 -39.80 27.03
N HIS A 68 12.31 -40.46 26.13
CA HIS A 68 13.69 -40.10 25.83
C HIS A 68 13.76 -38.72 25.17
N SER A 69 14.50 -37.81 25.80
CA SER A 69 14.91 -36.56 25.17
C SER A 69 15.84 -36.86 23.98
N CYS A 70 15.58 -36.20 22.85
CA CYS A 70 16.38 -36.38 21.64
C CYS A 70 17.78 -35.77 21.84
N VAL A 71 18.77 -36.63 22.07
CA VAL A 71 20.17 -36.20 22.18
C VAL A 71 20.68 -35.84 20.78
N SER A 72 20.72 -34.55 20.47
CA SER A 72 21.36 -34.05 19.24
C SER A 72 22.82 -34.55 19.16
N PRO A 73 23.31 -34.98 17.97
CA PRO A 73 24.67 -35.47 17.82
C PRO A 73 25.70 -34.46 18.31
N ARG A 74 26.57 -34.86 19.26
CA ARG A 74 27.66 -34.02 19.74
C ARG A 74 28.74 -33.92 18.65
N CYS A 75 28.78 -32.79 17.94
CA CYS A 75 29.84 -32.50 16.98
C CYS A 75 31.22 -32.50 17.68
N SER A 76 32.05 -33.50 17.38
CA SER A 76 33.44 -33.60 17.81
C SER A 76 34.31 -32.59 17.06
N ALA A 77 34.59 -31.45 17.69
CA ALA A 77 35.34 -30.34 17.09
C ALA A 77 36.86 -30.61 16.99
N SER A 78 37.28 -31.54 16.13
CA SER A 78 38.71 -31.87 15.95
C SER A 78 39.14 -32.46 14.59
N THR A 79 38.57 -32.02 13.46
CA THR A 79 39.18 -32.24 12.13
C THR A 79 39.32 -30.96 11.31
N ARG A 80 40.49 -30.79 10.67
CA ARG A 80 40.83 -29.58 9.89
C ARG A 80 40.24 -29.61 8.49
N ARG A 81 38.97 -29.20 8.37
CA ARG A 81 38.38 -28.53 7.19
C ARG A 81 37.06 -27.91 7.63
N ARG A 82 36.92 -26.58 7.54
CA ARG A 82 35.57 -26.02 7.38
C ARG A 82 35.01 -26.62 6.08
N PRO A 83 33.75 -27.08 6.03
CA PRO A 83 33.11 -27.33 4.75
C PRO A 83 33.11 -26.02 3.97
N SER A 84 33.95 -25.93 2.94
CA SER A 84 33.73 -24.96 1.86
C SER A 84 32.41 -25.36 1.22
N PHE A 85 31.36 -24.56 1.45
CA PHE A 85 30.03 -24.79 0.89
C PHE A 85 30.18 -24.95 -0.63
N SER A 86 30.05 -26.18 -1.12
CA SER A 86 30.69 -26.58 -2.38
C SER A 86 29.92 -26.02 -3.57
N TRP A 87 30.54 -25.07 -4.27
CA TRP A 87 29.97 -24.37 -5.41
C TRP A 87 29.73 -25.28 -6.62
N PHE A 88 28.57 -25.95 -6.68
CA PHE A 88 28.15 -26.67 -7.89
C PHE A 88 26.71 -26.44 -8.35
N GLU A 89 25.89 -25.73 -7.59
CA GLU A 89 24.62 -25.20 -8.10
C GLU A 89 24.53 -23.70 -7.87
N GLN A 90 24.86 -22.95 -8.94
CA GLN A 90 24.49 -21.54 -9.10
C GLN A 90 22.99 -21.39 -9.39
N ASP A 91 22.26 -22.49 -9.60
CA ASP A 91 20.82 -22.51 -9.84
C ASP A 91 20.01 -22.70 -8.54
N ALA A 92 20.16 -23.79 -7.76
CA ALA A 92 19.28 -24.08 -6.60
C ALA A 92 19.09 -22.92 -5.60
N TRP A 93 20.16 -22.21 -5.19
CA TRP A 93 19.99 -21.07 -4.27
C TRP A 93 19.34 -19.85 -4.92
N THR A 94 19.62 -19.62 -6.21
CA THR A 94 18.96 -18.60 -7.03
C THR A 94 17.47 -18.95 -7.21
N TYR A 95 17.16 -20.22 -7.45
CA TYR A 95 15.81 -20.77 -7.57
C TYR A 95 15.03 -20.67 -6.25
N ILE A 96 15.59 -21.13 -5.12
CA ILE A 96 15.00 -21.00 -3.77
C ILE A 96 14.70 -19.53 -3.46
N SER A 97 15.62 -18.61 -3.81
CA SER A 97 15.43 -17.18 -3.58
C SER A 97 14.20 -16.60 -4.32
N ARG A 98 13.78 -17.18 -5.46
CA ARG A 98 12.55 -16.79 -6.18
C ARG A 98 11.26 -17.07 -5.38
N PHE A 99 11.34 -17.81 -4.27
CA PHE A 99 10.22 -18.12 -3.37
C PHE A 99 10.28 -17.39 -2.02
N LEU A 100 11.31 -16.57 -1.79
CA LEU A 100 11.43 -15.73 -0.58
C LEU A 100 10.77 -14.36 -0.80
N ASP A 101 10.15 -13.80 0.25
CA ASP A 101 9.67 -12.41 0.26
C ASP A 101 10.85 -11.42 0.30
N GLY A 102 10.62 -10.15 -0.07
CA GLY A 102 11.68 -9.14 -0.11
C GLY A 102 12.40 -8.95 1.23
N LYS A 103 11.69 -9.14 2.35
CA LYS A 103 12.27 -9.10 3.71
C LYS A 103 13.23 -10.27 3.93
N SER A 104 12.84 -11.48 3.57
CA SER A 104 13.65 -12.70 3.70
C SER A 104 14.82 -12.70 2.73
N LEU A 105 14.68 -12.12 1.54
CA LEU A 105 15.80 -11.85 0.63
C LEU A 105 16.85 -10.92 1.27
N VAL A 106 16.44 -9.78 1.83
CA VAL A 106 17.35 -8.87 2.54
C VAL A 106 18.02 -9.55 3.75
N MET A 107 17.25 -10.29 4.56
CA MET A 107 17.80 -11.05 5.69
C MET A 107 18.80 -12.12 5.23
N LEU A 108 18.51 -12.86 4.16
CA LEU A 108 19.42 -13.86 3.58
C LEU A 108 20.71 -13.20 3.08
N GLY A 109 20.59 -12.08 2.34
CA GLY A 109 21.73 -11.30 1.86
C GLY A 109 22.64 -10.81 3.00
N ALA A 110 22.07 -10.46 4.15
CA ALA A 110 22.84 -10.03 5.32
C ALA A 110 23.66 -11.16 5.98
N THR A 111 23.37 -12.44 5.73
CA THR A 111 24.08 -13.56 6.39
C THR A 111 25.53 -13.73 5.93
N SER A 112 25.86 -13.42 4.67
CA SER A 112 27.22 -13.58 4.13
C SER A 112 27.43 -12.82 2.82
N LYS A 113 28.69 -12.51 2.50
CA LYS A 113 29.07 -11.90 1.21
C LYS A 113 28.66 -12.74 -0.01
N TRP A 114 28.55 -14.06 0.13
CA TRP A 114 28.12 -14.94 -0.96
C TRP A 114 26.61 -14.81 -1.19
N PHE A 115 25.80 -14.96 -0.14
CA PHE A 115 24.35 -14.74 -0.23
C PHE A 115 24.00 -13.32 -0.65
N HIS A 116 24.75 -12.30 -0.21
CA HIS A 116 24.59 -10.94 -0.71
C HIS A 116 24.78 -10.86 -2.23
N LYS A 117 25.87 -11.45 -2.77
CA LYS A 117 26.11 -11.46 -4.23
C LYS A 117 24.99 -12.19 -4.99
N THR A 118 24.51 -13.32 -4.48
CA THR A 118 23.39 -14.06 -5.09
C THR A 118 22.10 -13.26 -5.05
N VAL A 119 21.69 -12.77 -3.87
CA VAL A 119 20.44 -11.98 -3.71
C VAL A 119 20.45 -10.70 -4.54
N MET A 120 21.61 -10.06 -4.75
CA MET A 120 21.73 -8.87 -5.61
C MET A 120 21.66 -9.19 -7.12
N GLU A 121 21.37 -10.43 -7.52
CA GLU A 121 21.02 -10.74 -8.92
C GLU A 121 19.61 -10.23 -9.26
N ASP A 122 19.52 -9.31 -10.22
CA ASP A 122 18.27 -8.63 -10.61
C ASP A 122 17.18 -9.62 -11.10
N SER A 123 17.55 -10.83 -11.54
CA SER A 123 16.61 -11.89 -11.90
C SER A 123 15.75 -12.36 -10.72
N ILE A 124 16.32 -12.44 -9.52
CA ILE A 124 15.60 -12.87 -8.31
C ILE A 124 14.52 -11.85 -7.97
N TRP A 125 14.86 -10.56 -8.01
CA TRP A 125 13.92 -9.48 -7.73
C TRP A 125 12.85 -9.34 -8.81
N ARG A 126 13.16 -9.67 -10.07
CA ARG A 126 12.14 -9.83 -11.12
C ARG A 126 11.13 -10.92 -10.77
N PHE A 127 11.58 -12.10 -10.35
CA PHE A 127 10.66 -13.18 -9.95
C PHE A 127 9.86 -12.82 -8.69
N ALA A 128 10.49 -12.25 -7.67
CA ALA A 128 9.80 -11.80 -6.46
C ALA A 128 8.77 -10.70 -6.76
N CYS A 129 9.12 -9.71 -7.59
CA CYS A 129 8.21 -8.62 -7.99
C CYS A 129 6.99 -9.14 -8.73
N LEU A 130 7.18 -9.99 -9.76
CA LEU A 130 6.08 -10.54 -10.54
C LEU A 130 5.17 -11.45 -9.71
N ARG A 131 5.75 -12.22 -8.77
CA ARG A 131 5.02 -13.08 -7.83
C ARG A 131 4.19 -12.26 -6.83
N ASP A 132 4.81 -11.30 -6.15
CA ASP A 132 4.18 -10.54 -5.06
C ASP A 132 3.13 -9.54 -5.59
N LEU A 133 3.30 -9.06 -6.84
CA LEU A 133 2.30 -8.29 -7.58
C LEU A 133 1.29 -9.16 -8.36
N GLN A 134 1.46 -10.48 -8.36
CA GLN A 134 0.60 -11.48 -9.03
C GLN A 134 0.41 -11.26 -10.54
N VAL A 135 1.38 -10.65 -11.22
CA VAL A 135 1.33 -10.37 -12.67
C VAL A 135 2.02 -11.48 -13.48
N PRO A 136 1.33 -12.11 -14.45
CA PRO A 136 1.75 -13.41 -15.01
C PRO A 136 2.84 -13.33 -16.10
N LYS A 137 3.28 -12.13 -16.50
CA LYS A 137 4.29 -11.97 -17.55
C LYS A 137 5.35 -10.93 -17.19
N PRO A 138 6.63 -11.18 -17.49
CA PRO A 138 7.67 -10.16 -17.43
C PRO A 138 7.49 -9.16 -18.56
N CYS A 139 7.08 -7.93 -18.24
CA CYS A 139 7.18 -6.81 -19.17
C CYS A 139 8.65 -6.39 -19.36
N LEU A 140 8.94 -5.71 -20.46
CA LEU A 140 10.17 -4.91 -20.56
C LEU A 140 10.06 -3.72 -19.60
N VAL A 141 11.12 -3.51 -18.82
CA VAL A 141 11.28 -2.35 -17.92
C VAL A 141 12.63 -1.72 -18.21
N SER A 142 12.73 -0.41 -18.06
CA SER A 142 14.00 0.33 -18.24
C SER A 142 14.91 0.30 -17.00
N SER A 143 14.36 -0.06 -15.85
CA SER A 143 15.01 0.02 -14.54
C SER A 143 15.32 -1.37 -13.93
N SER A 144 16.31 -1.42 -13.03
CA SER A 144 16.62 -2.62 -12.24
C SER A 144 15.42 -3.07 -11.40
N TRP A 145 15.12 -4.38 -11.43
CA TRP A 145 14.04 -4.98 -10.67
C TRP A 145 14.21 -4.87 -9.15
N ILE A 146 15.45 -4.77 -8.64
CA ILE A 146 15.72 -4.45 -7.23
C ILE A 146 15.07 -3.10 -6.85
N LYS A 147 15.29 -2.07 -7.68
CA LYS A 147 14.73 -0.72 -7.45
C LYS A 147 13.21 -0.73 -7.59
N ILE A 148 12.70 -1.36 -8.65
CA ILE A 148 11.27 -1.50 -8.94
C ILE A 148 10.54 -2.18 -7.76
N TYR A 149 11.11 -3.27 -7.22
CA TYR A 149 10.54 -3.95 -6.05
C TYR A 149 10.53 -3.02 -4.84
N ALA A 150 11.64 -2.33 -4.54
CA ALA A 150 11.71 -1.41 -3.41
C ALA A 150 10.58 -0.36 -3.49
N SER A 151 10.45 0.38 -4.60
CA SER A 151 9.41 1.41 -4.76
C SER A 151 7.98 0.86 -4.83
N ALA A 152 7.80 -0.37 -5.30
CA ALA A 152 6.48 -1.04 -5.32
C ALA A 152 5.97 -1.43 -3.93
N PHE A 153 6.86 -1.55 -2.93
CA PHE A 153 6.56 -2.09 -1.59
C PHE A 153 7.01 -1.23 -0.39
N ASP A 154 7.77 -0.15 -0.60
CA ASP A 154 8.25 0.77 0.47
C ASP A 154 7.18 1.77 0.99
N GLY A 155 6.07 1.93 0.28
CA GLY A 155 4.99 2.87 0.60
C GLY A 155 5.08 4.22 -0.12
N SER A 156 6.15 4.51 -0.87
CA SER A 156 6.32 5.74 -1.68
C SER A 156 5.23 5.90 -2.74
N HIS A 157 4.66 4.77 -3.17
CA HIS A 157 3.51 4.70 -4.05
C HIS A 157 2.17 5.14 -3.43
N SER A 158 2.06 5.40 -2.13
CA SER A 158 0.77 5.78 -1.53
C SER A 158 0.39 7.23 -1.88
N TYR A 159 -0.91 7.50 -2.09
CA TYR A 159 -1.45 8.85 -2.37
C TYR A 159 -1.12 9.89 -1.27
N LEU A 160 -0.75 9.37 -0.09
CA LEU A 160 -0.29 10.10 1.09
C LEU A 160 0.91 11.02 0.85
N PHE A 161 1.59 11.03 -0.30
CA PHE A 161 2.68 11.98 -0.50
C PHE A 161 2.20 13.44 -0.62
N HIS A 162 1.10 13.72 -1.34
CA HIS A 162 0.70 15.11 -1.64
C HIS A 162 -0.51 15.65 -0.86
N GLN A 163 -1.43 14.80 -0.35
CA GLN A 163 -2.70 15.26 0.23
C GLN A 163 -3.09 14.54 1.53
N LYS A 164 -2.15 14.46 2.48
CA LYS A 164 -2.32 13.80 3.80
C LYS A 164 -3.54 14.28 4.58
N GLU A 165 -3.88 15.57 4.47
CA GLU A 165 -4.97 16.21 5.22
C GLU A 165 -6.37 15.88 4.67
N LYS A 166 -6.45 15.47 3.40
CA LYS A 166 -7.69 15.13 2.69
C LYS A 166 -7.93 13.63 2.59
N HIS A 167 -6.87 12.83 2.72
CA HIS A 167 -6.94 11.38 2.74
C HIS A 167 -7.73 10.86 3.94
N ILE A 168 -8.73 10.01 3.70
CA ILE A 168 -9.50 9.30 4.72
C ILE A 168 -8.93 7.89 4.88
N ASP A 169 -8.95 7.09 3.80
CA ASP A 169 -8.56 5.68 3.81
C ASP A 169 -8.09 5.22 2.41
N TRP A 170 -7.36 4.11 2.32
CA TRP A 170 -6.87 3.55 1.06
C TRP A 170 -6.77 2.03 1.06
N MET A 171 -6.83 1.45 -0.13
CA MET A 171 -6.65 0.01 -0.35
C MET A 171 -5.80 -0.22 -1.61
N ARG A 172 -4.68 -0.94 -1.48
CA ARG A 172 -3.99 -1.57 -2.62
C ARG A 172 -4.94 -2.58 -3.26
N ILE A 173 -5.35 -2.34 -4.50
CA ILE A 173 -6.19 -3.27 -5.27
C ILE A 173 -5.31 -4.42 -5.81
N GLY A 174 -4.12 -4.07 -6.29
CA GLY A 174 -3.11 -5.02 -6.78
C GLY A 174 -2.31 -4.41 -7.93
N ALA A 175 -1.93 -5.24 -8.90
CA ALA A 175 -1.30 -4.78 -10.14
C ALA A 175 -1.87 -5.51 -11.36
N PHE A 176 -1.78 -4.87 -12.51
CA PHE A 176 -2.20 -5.39 -13.81
C PHE A 176 -1.18 -4.99 -14.88
N THR A 177 -1.39 -5.45 -16.12
CA THR A 177 -0.53 -5.13 -17.27
C THR A 177 -1.33 -4.43 -18.37
N LEU A 178 -0.74 -3.38 -18.93
CA LEU A 178 -1.18 -2.78 -20.19
C LEU A 178 -0.17 -3.18 -21.27
N ASP A 179 -0.58 -4.10 -22.14
CA ASP A 179 0.21 -4.65 -23.26
C ASP A 179 0.05 -3.80 -24.54
N SER A 180 -0.92 -2.87 -24.57
CA SER A 180 -1.12 -1.91 -25.65
C SER A 180 -1.06 -0.46 -25.18
N ARG A 181 -0.72 0.45 -26.11
CA ARG A 181 -0.68 1.90 -25.87
C ARG A 181 -2.07 2.55 -25.77
N VAL A 182 -3.15 1.77 -25.65
CA VAL A 182 -4.54 2.25 -25.74
C VAL A 182 -5.42 1.59 -24.67
N SER A 183 -6.10 2.41 -23.86
CA SER A 183 -6.98 1.94 -22.78
C SER A 183 -8.38 2.50 -22.90
N LEU A 184 -9.36 1.69 -22.49
CA LEU A 184 -10.74 2.10 -22.25
C LEU A 184 -10.90 2.44 -20.77
N LEU A 185 -11.33 3.67 -20.48
CA LEU A 185 -11.74 4.14 -19.16
C LEU A 185 -13.27 4.19 -19.13
N THR A 186 -13.91 3.74 -18.05
CA THR A 186 -15.38 3.77 -17.92
C THR A 186 -15.84 4.02 -16.48
N GLU A 187 -16.94 4.74 -16.31
CA GLU A 187 -17.66 4.87 -15.03
C GLU A 187 -18.79 3.84 -14.86
N SER A 188 -19.00 2.99 -15.87
CA SER A 188 -20.10 2.01 -15.90
C SER A 188 -19.66 0.64 -16.39
N LEU A 189 -19.96 -0.36 -15.57
CA LEU A 189 -19.90 -1.79 -15.90
C LEU A 189 -21.31 -2.42 -16.01
N ARG A 190 -22.35 -1.59 -16.22
CA ARG A 190 -23.75 -2.06 -16.28
C ARG A 190 -24.11 -2.53 -17.70
N GLY A 191 -24.46 -3.80 -17.85
CA GLY A 191 -24.90 -4.39 -19.11
C GLY A 191 -23.75 -4.68 -20.08
N GLN A 192 -24.03 -4.70 -21.38
CA GLN A 192 -22.99 -4.87 -22.40
C GLN A 192 -22.15 -3.58 -22.53
N LEU A 193 -20.87 -3.66 -22.15
CA LEU A 193 -19.94 -2.54 -22.16
C LEU A 193 -19.82 -1.92 -23.57
N LYS A 194 -20.28 -0.66 -23.70
CA LYS A 194 -20.29 0.08 -24.96
C LYS A 194 -18.93 0.75 -25.20
N VAL A 195 -18.05 0.07 -25.93
CA VAL A 195 -16.81 0.68 -26.43
C VAL A 195 -17.16 1.87 -27.34
N PRO A 196 -16.68 3.10 -27.06
CA PRO A 196 -16.94 4.24 -27.91
C PRO A 196 -16.13 4.14 -29.21
N ARG A 197 -16.57 4.83 -30.26
CA ARG A 197 -15.76 4.96 -31.49
C ARG A 197 -14.57 5.87 -31.18
N VAL A 198 -13.39 5.55 -31.73
CA VAL A 198 -12.13 6.30 -31.53
C VAL A 198 -12.11 7.65 -32.30
N GLN A 199 -13.28 8.24 -32.54
CA GLN A 199 -13.50 9.40 -33.40
C GLN A 199 -14.49 10.35 -32.72
N GLY A 200 -13.99 11.54 -32.37
CA GLY A 200 -14.64 12.50 -31.49
C GLY A 200 -13.68 12.95 -30.38
N THR A 201 -14.09 13.93 -29.57
CA THR A 201 -13.34 14.34 -28.37
C THR A 201 -13.61 13.40 -27.19
N ILE A 202 -12.85 13.51 -26.10
CA ILE A 202 -13.06 12.68 -24.91
C ILE A 202 -14.43 12.98 -24.28
N GLU A 203 -14.83 14.25 -24.22
CA GLU A 203 -16.14 14.69 -23.73
C GLU A 203 -17.29 14.10 -24.55
N GLN A 204 -17.13 14.01 -25.88
CA GLN A 204 -18.13 13.39 -26.76
C GLN A 204 -18.27 11.88 -26.51
N MET A 205 -17.16 11.17 -26.25
CA MET A 205 -17.21 9.76 -25.85
C MET A 205 -17.87 9.58 -24.48
N LEU A 206 -17.50 10.42 -23.50
CA LEU A 206 -18.07 10.39 -22.14
C LEU A 206 -19.57 10.67 -22.15
N HIS A 207 -20.03 11.75 -22.78
CA HIS A 207 -21.46 12.08 -22.87
C HIS A 207 -22.31 11.03 -23.61
N SER A 208 -21.72 10.27 -24.53
CA SER A 208 -22.46 9.25 -25.30
C SER A 208 -22.43 7.84 -24.70
N THR A 209 -21.47 7.54 -23.80
CA THR A 209 -21.28 6.17 -23.29
C THR A 209 -20.95 6.03 -21.80
N GLY A 210 -20.55 7.10 -21.10
CA GLY A 210 -19.92 7.01 -19.77
C GLY A 210 -18.50 6.42 -19.83
N SER A 211 -17.84 6.48 -20.98
CA SER A 211 -16.52 5.89 -21.21
C SER A 211 -15.72 6.63 -22.27
N CYS A 212 -14.40 6.52 -22.24
CA CYS A 212 -13.51 7.14 -23.22
C CYS A 212 -12.30 6.26 -23.53
N ILE A 213 -11.72 6.44 -24.72
CA ILE A 213 -10.49 5.78 -25.13
C ILE A 213 -9.35 6.79 -25.08
N ILE A 214 -8.31 6.46 -24.30
CA ILE A 214 -7.05 7.20 -24.23
C ILE A 214 -5.93 6.44 -24.96
N LYS A 215 -4.96 7.18 -25.47
CA LYS A 215 -3.82 6.68 -26.27
C LYS A 215 -2.50 6.99 -25.58
N ASP A 216 -1.40 6.58 -26.22
CA ASP A 216 -0.03 6.94 -25.85
C ASP A 216 0.33 6.54 -24.41
N ILE A 217 -0.19 5.40 -23.96
CA ILE A 217 0.01 4.87 -22.62
C ILE A 217 1.31 4.08 -22.55
N ARG A 218 2.09 4.25 -21.46
CA ARG A 218 3.29 3.46 -21.20
C ARG A 218 2.92 2.00 -20.94
N THR A 219 3.28 1.12 -21.88
CA THR A 219 3.08 -0.32 -21.73
C THR A 219 3.92 -0.88 -20.58
N GLY A 220 3.39 -1.87 -19.86
CA GLY A 220 4.09 -2.52 -18.75
C GLY A 220 3.18 -2.86 -17.58
N ILE A 221 3.78 -2.96 -16.38
CA ILE A 221 3.07 -3.23 -15.13
C ILE A 221 2.54 -1.91 -14.55
N TRP A 222 1.27 -1.92 -14.16
CA TRP A 222 0.57 -0.82 -13.53
C TRP A 222 0.08 -1.26 -12.15
N ILE A 223 0.43 -0.47 -11.13
CA ILE A 223 -0.09 -0.64 -9.76
C ILE A 223 -1.40 0.13 -9.65
N ALA A 224 -2.39 -0.48 -8.98
CA ALA A 224 -3.71 0.09 -8.79
C ALA A 224 -4.06 0.22 -7.30
N ASP A 225 -4.50 1.42 -6.91
CA ASP A 225 -4.94 1.74 -5.56
C ASP A 225 -6.32 2.39 -5.60
N LEU A 226 -7.14 2.06 -4.60
CA LEU A 226 -8.36 2.79 -4.28
C LEU A 226 -8.04 3.79 -3.17
N GLN A 227 -8.47 5.04 -3.38
CA GLN A 227 -8.27 6.15 -2.46
C GLN A 227 -9.64 6.73 -2.08
N LEU A 228 -9.86 6.93 -0.78
CA LEU A 228 -11.04 7.58 -0.22
C LEU A 228 -10.60 8.92 0.37
N VAL A 229 -11.12 10.03 -0.16
CA VAL A 229 -10.69 11.38 0.23
C VAL A 229 -11.90 12.28 0.55
N ARG A 230 -11.69 13.25 1.43
CA ARG A 230 -12.67 14.31 1.75
C ARG A 230 -13.04 15.11 0.51
N CYS A 231 -14.25 15.66 0.47
CA CYS A 231 -14.71 16.48 -0.65
C CYS A 231 -13.76 17.67 -0.88
N PRO A 232 -13.14 17.78 -2.08
CA PRO A 232 -12.10 18.76 -2.35
C PRO A 232 -12.60 20.20 -2.46
N VAL A 233 -13.92 20.42 -2.38
CA VAL A 233 -14.58 21.73 -2.51
C VAL A 233 -14.75 22.44 -1.16
N CYS A 234 -15.08 21.69 -0.10
CA CYS A 234 -15.39 22.23 1.23
C CYS A 234 -14.20 22.15 2.20
N ASP A 235 -13.42 21.06 2.16
CA ASP A 235 -12.34 20.73 3.12
C ASP A 235 -12.71 20.64 4.61
N LEU A 236 -13.93 21.02 4.99
CA LEU A 236 -14.44 20.94 6.35
C LEU A 236 -14.50 19.48 6.82
N SER A 237 -14.05 19.22 8.04
CA SER A 237 -14.17 17.90 8.69
C SER A 237 -15.61 17.49 8.99
N THR A 238 -16.58 18.41 8.85
CA THR A 238 -18.02 18.21 8.98
C THR A 238 -18.73 18.03 7.62
N CYS A 239 -17.98 17.84 6.53
CA CYS A 239 -18.50 17.70 5.19
C CYS A 239 -18.55 16.21 4.82
N ASP A 240 -19.74 15.57 4.95
CA ASP A 240 -19.94 14.14 4.65
C ASP A 240 -19.60 13.75 3.20
N GLY A 241 -19.52 14.75 2.32
CA GLY A 241 -19.06 14.61 0.94
C GLY A 241 -17.73 13.87 0.88
N THR A 242 -17.78 12.64 0.39
CA THR A 242 -16.63 11.76 0.23
C THR A 242 -16.41 11.51 -1.27
N MET A 243 -15.16 11.62 -1.73
CA MET A 243 -14.77 11.35 -3.11
C MET A 243 -14.00 10.02 -3.17
N GLN A 244 -14.51 9.11 -3.98
CA GLN A 244 -13.81 7.88 -4.36
C GLN A 244 -12.83 8.18 -5.48
N THR A 245 -11.64 7.58 -5.46
CA THR A 245 -10.68 7.69 -6.56
C THR A 245 -10.00 6.35 -6.84
N LEU A 246 -10.19 5.83 -8.04
CA LEU A 246 -9.33 4.78 -8.60
C LEU A 246 -8.09 5.46 -9.19
N ASP A 247 -6.91 5.16 -8.66
CA ASP A 247 -5.64 5.67 -9.13
C ASP A 247 -4.76 4.53 -9.61
N THR A 248 -4.24 4.64 -10.84
CA THR A 248 -3.38 3.62 -11.44
C THR A 248 -2.13 4.25 -12.02
N ARG A 249 -0.96 3.65 -11.75
CA ARG A 249 0.35 4.23 -12.05
C ARG A 249 1.31 3.17 -12.57
N HIS A 250 2.07 3.51 -13.61
CA HIS A 250 3.12 2.64 -14.14
C HIS A 250 4.20 2.40 -13.08
N ILE A 251 4.67 1.16 -12.94
CA ILE A 251 5.55 0.76 -11.82
C ILE A 251 6.89 1.51 -11.77
N GLU A 252 7.38 2.04 -12.90
CA GLU A 252 8.62 2.82 -12.94
C GLU A 252 8.42 4.30 -12.58
N LEU A 253 7.19 4.80 -12.47
CA LEU A 253 6.91 6.19 -12.06
C LEU A 253 7.47 6.47 -10.66
N PHE A 254 7.34 5.50 -9.75
CA PHE A 254 7.84 5.55 -8.38
C PHE A 254 9.38 5.60 -8.28
N LEU A 255 10.10 5.51 -9.40
CA LEU A 255 11.56 5.67 -9.45
C LEU A 255 11.99 7.08 -9.86
N ASN A 256 11.11 7.91 -10.43
CA ASN A 256 11.44 9.28 -10.80
C ASN A 256 11.49 10.19 -9.56
N GLU A 257 12.57 10.96 -9.39
CA GLU A 257 12.71 11.90 -8.28
C GLU A 257 11.72 13.07 -8.36
N GLU A 258 11.39 13.56 -9.57
CA GLU A 258 10.40 14.63 -9.79
C GLU A 258 8.95 14.19 -9.44
N TYR A 259 8.69 12.88 -9.48
CA TYR A 259 7.45 12.31 -8.96
C TYR A 259 7.47 12.22 -7.42
N LYS A 260 8.64 11.92 -6.84
CA LYS A 260 8.85 11.83 -5.39
C LYS A 260 8.93 13.19 -4.70
N ASP A 261 9.31 14.26 -5.38
CA ASP A 261 9.28 15.62 -4.81
C ASP A 261 7.91 16.31 -4.98
N GLY A 262 7.13 15.88 -5.98
CA GLY A 262 5.78 16.38 -6.25
C GLY A 262 5.68 17.43 -7.35
N SER A 263 6.71 17.55 -8.20
CA SER A 263 6.68 18.40 -9.40
C SER A 263 5.74 17.88 -10.51
N TRP A 264 5.15 16.69 -10.36
CA TRP A 264 4.31 16.03 -11.38
C TRP A 264 2.81 16.08 -11.05
N ASP A 265 2.02 16.68 -11.95
CA ASP A 265 0.58 16.92 -11.77
C ASP A 265 -0.34 16.05 -12.65
N TYR A 266 -1.60 15.91 -12.22
CA TYR A 266 -2.66 15.19 -12.96
C TYR A 266 -3.51 16.14 -13.81
N ASN A 267 -3.34 16.10 -15.12
CA ASN A 267 -4.12 16.89 -16.07
C ASN A 267 -5.54 16.32 -16.23
N LEU A 268 -6.57 17.17 -16.21
CA LEU A 268 -7.95 16.78 -16.50
C LEU A 268 -8.12 16.57 -18.01
N ILE A 269 -8.54 15.36 -18.40
CA ILE A 269 -8.78 14.99 -19.82
C ILE A 269 -10.28 14.88 -20.18
N GLY A 270 -11.15 14.99 -19.19
CA GLY A 270 -12.60 14.95 -19.39
C GLY A 270 -13.35 14.78 -18.06
N SER A 271 -14.65 15.09 -18.07
CA SER A 271 -15.54 14.84 -16.93
C SER A 271 -16.96 14.58 -17.40
N HIS A 272 -17.74 13.89 -16.57
CA HIS A 272 -19.14 13.58 -16.84
C HIS A 272 -19.99 13.76 -15.58
N LYS A 273 -21.13 14.45 -15.71
CA LYS A 273 -22.01 14.79 -14.59
C LYS A 273 -23.33 14.03 -14.70
N LEU A 274 -23.45 12.92 -13.97
CA LEU A 274 -24.66 12.10 -13.89
C LEU A 274 -25.64 12.74 -12.89
N GLN A 275 -26.48 13.65 -13.37
CA GLN A 275 -27.46 14.42 -12.57
C GLN A 275 -28.73 13.63 -12.27
N LYS A 276 -28.59 12.49 -11.57
CA LYS A 276 -29.69 11.66 -11.06
C LYS A 276 -29.17 10.65 -10.04
N ASP A 277 -30.08 10.19 -9.18
CA ASP A 277 -29.81 9.10 -8.22
C ASP A 277 -29.13 7.91 -8.88
N THR A 278 -27.90 7.65 -8.44
CA THR A 278 -27.00 6.67 -9.04
C THR A 278 -26.60 5.66 -7.98
N SER A 279 -27.13 4.44 -8.06
CA SER A 279 -27.00 3.44 -6.98
C SER A 279 -25.60 2.82 -6.77
N ALA A 280 -24.59 3.23 -7.56
CA ALA A 280 -23.19 2.86 -7.32
C ALA A 280 -22.20 3.79 -8.02
N ALA A 281 -21.12 4.16 -7.34
CA ALA A 281 -19.92 4.73 -7.94
C ALA A 281 -19.04 3.58 -8.45
N CYS A 282 -18.80 3.53 -9.75
CA CYS A 282 -17.97 2.50 -10.39
C CYS A 282 -16.92 3.16 -11.29
N GLY A 283 -15.71 2.63 -11.31
CA GLY A 283 -14.63 3.09 -12.19
C GLY A 283 -13.80 1.91 -12.65
N ALA A 284 -13.49 1.82 -13.95
CA ALA A 284 -12.71 0.72 -14.49
C ALA A 284 -11.80 1.15 -15.64
N ILE A 285 -10.68 0.45 -15.75
CA ILE A 285 -9.59 0.68 -16.70
C ILE A 285 -9.24 -0.67 -17.34
N PHE A 286 -9.28 -0.74 -18.67
CA PHE A 286 -9.00 -1.96 -19.44
C PHE A 286 -7.96 -1.70 -20.53
N ASP A 287 -7.07 -2.64 -20.79
CA ASP A 287 -6.35 -2.69 -22.06
C ASP A 287 -7.35 -2.95 -23.21
N LEU A 288 -7.48 -2.01 -24.14
CA LEU A 288 -8.48 -2.09 -25.22
C LEU A 288 -8.26 -3.32 -26.12
N LYS A 289 -7.00 -3.75 -26.29
CA LYS A 289 -6.61 -4.94 -27.08
C LYS A 289 -7.11 -6.24 -26.42
N HIS A 290 -7.16 -6.27 -25.09
CA HIS A 290 -7.50 -7.47 -24.32
C HIS A 290 -8.95 -7.50 -23.82
N LEU A 291 -9.71 -6.41 -24.02
CA LEU A 291 -11.10 -6.25 -23.55
C LEU A 291 -12.08 -7.39 -23.92
N LYS A 292 -11.85 -8.06 -25.07
CA LYS A 292 -12.67 -9.20 -25.53
C LYS A 292 -12.10 -10.58 -25.15
N ALA A 293 -10.96 -10.63 -24.45
CA ALA A 293 -10.38 -11.89 -24.00
C ALA A 293 -11.20 -12.49 -22.84
N SER A 294 -11.16 -13.82 -22.71
CA SER A 294 -11.85 -14.53 -21.62
C SER A 294 -11.39 -14.07 -20.23
N SER A 295 -10.14 -13.62 -20.07
CA SER A 295 -9.63 -13.00 -18.84
C SER A 295 -10.44 -11.78 -18.41
N SER A 296 -10.92 -10.96 -19.34
CA SER A 296 -11.70 -9.75 -19.04
C SER A 296 -13.16 -10.02 -18.65
N SER A 297 -13.67 -11.24 -18.81
CA SER A 297 -15.06 -11.57 -18.44
C SER A 297 -15.36 -11.38 -16.95
N GLY A 298 -14.42 -11.72 -16.05
CA GLY A 298 -14.63 -11.69 -14.61
C GLY A 298 -14.99 -10.30 -14.04
N ILE A 299 -14.42 -9.22 -14.61
CA ILE A 299 -14.77 -7.85 -14.22
C ILE A 299 -16.18 -7.48 -14.69
N LEU A 300 -16.56 -7.92 -15.90
CA LEU A 300 -17.87 -7.64 -16.49
C LEU A 300 -19.01 -8.42 -15.81
N HIS A 301 -18.72 -9.56 -15.20
CA HIS A 301 -19.64 -10.32 -14.36
C HIS A 301 -19.83 -9.70 -12.96
N LEU A 302 -20.23 -8.43 -12.90
CA LEU A 302 -20.34 -7.57 -11.71
C LEU A 302 -20.77 -8.30 -10.40
N LYS A 303 -21.80 -9.15 -10.48
CA LYS A 303 -22.32 -9.94 -9.35
C LYS A 303 -21.31 -10.90 -8.68
N SER A 304 -20.21 -11.27 -9.33
CA SER A 304 -19.22 -12.20 -8.77
C SER A 304 -18.18 -11.54 -7.87
N TRP A 305 -18.17 -10.20 -7.75
CA TRP A 305 -17.17 -9.47 -6.98
C TRP A 305 -17.69 -8.20 -6.27
N THR A 306 -18.85 -7.65 -6.65
CA THR A 306 -19.49 -6.57 -5.87
C THR A 306 -20.23 -7.10 -4.65
N GLY A 307 -20.20 -6.36 -3.54
CA GLY A 307 -20.96 -6.70 -2.33
C GLY A 307 -22.48 -6.66 -2.52
N GLU A 308 -23.21 -7.17 -1.54
CA GLU A 308 -24.69 -7.24 -1.52
C GLU A 308 -25.35 -5.85 -1.64
N PRO A 309 -26.63 -5.73 -2.03
CA PRO A 309 -27.31 -4.44 -2.27
C PRO A 309 -27.19 -3.38 -1.17
N ASN A 310 -27.03 -3.80 0.08
CA ASN A 310 -26.90 -2.92 1.25
C ASN A 310 -25.45 -2.70 1.71
N ASP A 311 -24.46 -3.31 1.03
CA ASP A 311 -23.04 -3.20 1.35
C ASP A 311 -22.45 -1.94 0.69
N SER A 312 -22.24 -0.91 1.49
CA SER A 312 -21.61 0.36 1.10
C SER A 312 -20.08 0.31 1.12
N GLN A 313 -19.44 -0.79 1.53
CA GLN A 313 -17.98 -0.89 1.46
C GLN A 313 -17.52 -0.96 0.01
N PRO A 314 -16.49 -0.19 -0.39
CA PRO A 314 -15.90 -0.32 -1.70
C PRO A 314 -15.37 -1.72 -1.96
N LYS A 315 -15.76 -2.31 -3.10
CA LYS A 315 -15.13 -3.53 -3.62
C LYS A 315 -14.28 -3.17 -4.83
N ALA A 316 -13.22 -3.94 -5.02
CA ALA A 316 -12.33 -3.81 -6.17
C ALA A 316 -11.96 -5.19 -6.70
N VAL A 317 -11.65 -5.25 -7.99
CA VAL A 317 -11.18 -6.46 -8.67
C VAL A 317 -10.07 -6.07 -9.64
N VAL A 318 -9.02 -6.88 -9.67
CA VAL A 318 -7.91 -6.77 -10.62
C VAL A 318 -7.73 -8.10 -11.34
N ILE A 319 -7.39 -8.01 -12.61
CA ILE A 319 -7.04 -9.14 -13.48
C ILE A 319 -5.82 -8.73 -14.33
N THR A 320 -5.24 -9.67 -15.08
CA THR A 320 -4.05 -9.44 -15.91
C THR A 320 -4.09 -8.16 -16.77
N HIS A 321 -5.24 -7.77 -17.32
CA HIS A 321 -5.36 -6.70 -18.32
C HIS A 321 -6.37 -5.60 -17.97
N ALA A 322 -6.87 -5.57 -16.72
CA ALA A 322 -7.84 -4.56 -16.29
C ALA A 322 -7.96 -4.48 -14.75
N VAL A 323 -8.47 -3.35 -14.27
CA VAL A 323 -8.86 -3.14 -12.87
C VAL A 323 -10.19 -2.40 -12.81
N ALA A 324 -11.00 -2.71 -11.79
CA ALA A 324 -12.25 -2.04 -11.52
C ALA A 324 -12.50 -1.83 -10.03
N VAL A 325 -13.26 -0.79 -9.71
CA VAL A 325 -13.81 -0.49 -8.38
C VAL A 325 -15.32 -0.28 -8.48
N HIS A 326 -16.04 -0.65 -7.42
CA HIS A 326 -17.49 -0.48 -7.32
C HIS A 326 -17.92 -0.34 -5.86
N THR A 327 -18.61 0.76 -5.57
CA THR A 327 -19.11 1.12 -4.25
C THR A 327 -20.58 1.45 -4.36
N ARG A 328 -21.44 0.80 -3.57
CA ARG A 328 -22.87 1.11 -3.57
C ARG A 328 -23.10 2.43 -2.87
N LEU A 329 -23.94 3.26 -3.47
CA LEU A 329 -24.30 4.56 -2.93
C LEU A 329 -25.70 4.49 -2.31
N GLN A 330 -25.87 5.21 -1.20
CA GLN A 330 -27.21 5.59 -0.74
C GLN A 330 -27.81 6.62 -1.71
N LYS A 331 -29.10 6.92 -1.55
CA LYS A 331 -29.83 7.86 -2.41
C LYS A 331 -29.09 9.20 -2.54
N ASN A 332 -28.82 9.64 -3.76
CA ASN A 332 -28.02 10.82 -4.06
C ASN A 332 -28.64 11.73 -5.13
N GLU A 333 -28.17 12.97 -5.24
CA GLU A 333 -28.54 13.88 -6.33
C GLU A 333 -27.77 13.57 -7.63
N GLY A 334 -26.65 12.86 -7.49
CA GLY A 334 -25.90 12.24 -8.58
C GLY A 334 -24.41 12.12 -8.30
N ILE A 335 -23.62 11.90 -9.37
CA ILE A 335 -22.15 11.91 -9.29
C ILE A 335 -21.50 12.72 -10.40
N LEU A 336 -20.39 13.38 -10.06
CA LEU A 336 -19.44 13.96 -10.99
C LEU A 336 -18.22 13.04 -11.10
N VAL A 337 -18.00 12.48 -12.29
CA VAL A 337 -16.81 11.69 -12.61
C VAL A 337 -15.80 12.59 -13.32
N LYS A 338 -14.52 12.52 -12.91
CA LYS A 338 -13.39 13.22 -13.51
C LYS A 338 -12.36 12.19 -13.95
N TYR A 339 -11.89 12.32 -15.19
CA TYR A 339 -10.85 11.50 -15.78
C TYR A 339 -9.59 12.35 -15.89
N GLN A 340 -8.50 11.89 -15.29
CA GLN A 340 -7.24 12.64 -15.24
C GLN A 340 -6.06 11.74 -15.60
N THR A 341 -5.02 12.33 -16.19
CA THR A 341 -3.80 11.61 -16.61
C THR A 341 -2.53 12.41 -16.35
N MET A 342 -1.46 11.70 -16.04
CA MET A 342 -0.10 12.23 -15.87
C MET A 342 0.78 11.70 -17.02
N LYS A 343 1.49 12.60 -17.71
CA LYS A 343 2.39 12.28 -18.83
C LYS A 343 3.85 12.39 -18.41
N ALA A 344 4.72 11.62 -19.06
CA ALA A 344 6.16 11.73 -18.91
C ALA A 344 6.70 12.95 -19.69
N GLY A 345 6.67 14.12 -19.06
CA GLY A 345 6.91 15.40 -19.72
C GLY A 345 5.75 15.82 -20.63
N THR A 346 5.97 16.82 -21.48
CA THR A 346 4.93 17.39 -22.37
C THR A 346 4.38 16.36 -23.35
N ASP A 347 5.27 15.59 -23.98
CA ASP A 347 4.95 14.78 -25.16
C ASP A 347 5.13 13.27 -24.97
N GLY A 348 5.75 12.84 -23.86
CA GLY A 348 5.97 11.42 -23.56
C GLY A 348 4.71 10.67 -23.08
N ASP A 349 4.87 9.37 -22.87
CA ASP A 349 3.76 8.45 -22.56
C ASP A 349 2.96 8.83 -21.30
N ILE A 350 1.68 8.47 -21.26
CA ILE A 350 0.85 8.49 -20.05
C ILE A 350 1.37 7.41 -19.07
N VAL A 351 1.66 7.82 -17.83
CA VAL A 351 2.20 6.97 -16.76
C VAL A 351 1.39 6.98 -15.47
N ALA A 352 0.39 7.85 -15.34
CA ALA A 352 -0.69 7.68 -14.36
C ALA A 352 -2.06 7.97 -14.98
N ILE A 353 -3.08 7.25 -14.52
CA ILE A 353 -4.48 7.41 -14.93
C ILE A 353 -5.33 7.35 -13.66
N ARG A 354 -6.16 8.38 -13.45
CA ARG A 354 -7.01 8.56 -12.28
C ARG A 354 -8.47 8.76 -12.70
N ILE A 355 -9.37 8.02 -12.07
CA ILE A 355 -10.83 8.18 -12.19
C ILE A 355 -11.36 8.56 -10.82
N SER A 356 -11.71 9.83 -10.64
CA SER A 356 -12.26 10.37 -9.39
C SER A 356 -13.77 10.55 -9.50
N GLN A 357 -14.50 10.19 -8.45
CA GLN A 357 -15.96 10.12 -8.40
C GLN A 357 -16.45 10.84 -7.15
N GLN A 358 -17.08 11.99 -7.35
CA GLN A 358 -17.55 12.88 -6.29
C GLN A 358 -19.09 12.85 -6.28
N LEU A 359 -19.70 12.68 -5.12
CA LEU A 359 -21.14 12.92 -4.94
C LEU A 359 -21.46 14.40 -5.25
N LEU A 360 -22.62 14.63 -5.88
CA LEU A 360 -23.17 15.96 -6.15
C LEU A 360 -23.98 16.48 -4.96
#